data_AF-A0A6A7A9F7-F1
#
_entry.id   AF-A0A6A7A9F7-F1
#
_cell.length_a   1.000
_cell.length_b   1.000
_cell.length_c   1.000
_cell.angle_alpha   90.00
_cell.angle_beta   90.00
_cell.angle_gamma   90.00
#
_symmetry.space_group_name_H-M   'P 1'
#
loop_
_entity.id
_entity.type
_entity.pdbx_description
1 polymer ?
#
loop_
_entity_poly.entity_id
_entity_poly.type
_entity_poly.pdbx_seq_one_letter_code
_entity_poly.pdbx_strand_id
1 'polypeptide(L)'
;MTSLMQKLAVAVQDQMQKKLTTANMVSYEIAAPTDPLLEDRVFEVACNIALDLASLLHTSNFHTWEFFRHAKTQEDALQRAPYLQKATYPYATCLDMAMSISSALKAALVQDRDLAAYADRVETATDCKVDVMLTSSRDIHCLTLIRLPNFCIVIDLCAQPTAFKVQLGTAFECQQQLDMLNQNFYSFPYAYVGNVKGARMLVDCSGYTTKTPGDFHFGLCPFHEITDTEYQRFLAFAVSANSGNRVSSVGNLPSRRTIQVRSIWNYEPKNQNITYSPFVDGTYIVNTLALRIDFVRQEMLLAIPYQDWLAKLDYAYYHERLSAYNDFTRCAYHLSDAIAFFKLSLGRKDHFDLPKRGMSTAVHIKLQMLDAVCARLGLPAGEMIRMAHVVYEVWVAALKERNEELNLCQRLLGAHI
;
A
#
# COMPACT_ATOMS: atom_id res chain seq x y z
N MET A 1 29.53 -16.30 -10.05
CA MET A 1 28.94 -14.95 -10.15
C MET A 1 28.02 -14.75 -8.96
N THR A 2 28.38 -13.88 -8.02
CA THR A 2 27.53 -13.50 -6.87
C THR A 2 26.29 -12.78 -7.39
N SER A 3 25.09 -13.20 -6.98
CA SER A 3 23.84 -12.56 -7.46
C SER A 3 23.78 -11.10 -7.01
N LEU A 4 23.03 -10.25 -7.75
CA LEU A 4 22.86 -8.84 -7.40
C LEU A 4 22.37 -8.66 -5.94
N MET A 5 21.49 -9.55 -5.48
CA MET A 5 20.95 -9.55 -4.12
C MET A 5 21.98 -9.87 -3.05
N GLN A 6 22.95 -10.74 -3.34
CA GLN A 6 24.06 -10.98 -2.40
C GLN A 6 24.95 -9.74 -2.27
N LYS A 7 25.24 -9.05 -3.37
CA LYS A 7 25.99 -7.78 -3.32
C LYS A 7 25.23 -6.70 -2.56
N LEU A 8 23.91 -6.64 -2.76
CA LEU A 8 23.03 -5.73 -2.03
C LEU A 8 23.10 -6.00 -0.52
N ALA A 9 22.96 -7.26 -0.10
CA ALA A 9 22.99 -7.63 1.31
C ALA A 9 24.33 -7.27 1.98
N VAL A 10 25.46 -7.55 1.31
CA VAL A 10 26.79 -7.16 1.80
C VAL A 10 26.92 -5.63 1.92
N ALA A 11 26.49 -4.88 0.90
CA ALA A 11 26.55 -3.42 0.92
C ALA A 11 25.67 -2.83 2.03
N VAL A 12 24.46 -3.38 2.24
CA VAL A 12 23.57 -2.99 3.33
C VAL A 12 24.20 -3.31 4.68
N GLN A 13 24.75 -4.51 4.85
CA GLN A 13 25.43 -4.92 6.08
C GLN A 13 26.61 -4.00 6.40
N ASP A 14 27.48 -3.71 5.43
CA ASP A 14 28.61 -2.80 5.60
C ASP A 14 28.15 -1.38 5.97
N GLN A 15 27.09 -0.89 5.32
CA GLN A 15 26.57 0.43 5.63
C GLN A 15 25.88 0.48 7.00
N MET A 16 25.18 -0.58 7.39
CA MET A 16 24.56 -0.69 8.72
C MET A 16 25.61 -0.76 9.81
N GLN A 17 26.69 -1.53 9.63
CA GLN A 17 27.82 -1.53 10.57
C GLN A 17 28.47 -0.15 10.73
N LYS A 18 28.46 0.69 9.66
CA LYS A 18 28.98 2.07 9.71
C LYS A 18 28.00 3.07 10.33
N LYS A 19 26.70 2.99 9.99
CA LYS A 19 25.66 3.97 10.37
C LYS A 19 25.04 3.69 11.74
N LEU A 20 24.83 2.42 12.07
CA LEU A 20 24.27 2.02 13.35
C LEU A 20 25.43 1.82 14.31
N THR A 21 25.66 2.82 15.16
CA THR A 21 26.57 2.65 16.28
C THR A 21 26.08 1.48 17.13
N THR A 22 27.00 0.81 17.81
CA THR A 22 26.67 -0.27 18.75
C THR A 22 25.57 0.13 19.74
N ALA A 23 25.49 1.42 20.12
CA ALA A 23 24.47 1.96 21.02
C ALA A 23 23.04 1.88 20.41
N ASN A 24 22.88 2.18 19.12
CA ASN A 24 21.57 2.12 18.46
C ASN A 24 21.06 0.67 18.36
N MET A 25 21.97 -0.28 18.16
CA MET A 25 21.60 -1.70 18.03
C MET A 25 21.35 -2.42 19.35
N VAL A 26 21.72 -1.84 20.51
CA VAL A 26 21.44 -2.44 21.83
C VAL A 26 19.94 -2.44 22.15
N SER A 27 19.16 -1.57 21.50
CA SER A 27 17.70 -1.53 21.64
C SER A 27 16.98 -2.70 20.94
N TYR A 28 17.69 -3.52 20.16
CA TYR A 28 17.10 -4.62 19.39
C TYR A 28 17.38 -5.97 20.06
N GLU A 29 16.38 -6.84 20.02
CA GLU A 29 16.39 -8.13 20.71
C GLU A 29 17.56 -9.03 20.23
N ILE A 30 18.21 -9.70 21.19
CA ILE A 30 19.17 -10.77 20.90
C ILE A 30 18.36 -12.04 20.69
N ALA A 31 18.31 -12.53 19.45
CA ALA A 31 17.56 -13.74 19.14
C ALA A 31 18.14 -14.95 19.90
N ALA A 32 17.36 -15.52 20.81
CA ALA A 32 17.71 -16.75 21.51
C ALA A 32 17.75 -17.94 20.53
N PRO A 33 18.68 -18.91 20.70
CA PRO A 33 18.67 -20.14 19.92
C PRO A 33 17.32 -20.87 20.04
N THR A 34 16.83 -21.36 18.92
CA THR A 34 15.52 -22.01 18.80
C THR A 34 15.62 -23.31 17.99
N ASP A 35 14.63 -24.19 18.12
CA ASP A 35 14.55 -25.45 17.38
C ASP A 35 14.16 -25.18 15.91
N PRO A 36 15.00 -25.54 14.92
CA PRO A 36 14.69 -25.34 13.50
C PRO A 36 13.36 -25.95 13.04
N LEU A 37 12.96 -27.08 13.61
CA LEU A 37 11.68 -27.72 13.26
C LEU A 37 10.49 -26.90 13.75
N LEU A 38 10.61 -26.26 14.92
CA LEU A 38 9.58 -25.34 15.40
C LEU A 38 9.56 -24.06 14.57
N GLU A 39 10.71 -23.52 14.18
CA GLU A 39 10.79 -22.34 13.30
C GLU A 39 10.11 -22.56 11.94
N ASP A 40 10.26 -23.76 11.36
CA ASP A 40 9.57 -24.13 10.12
C ASP A 40 8.04 -24.24 10.31
N ARG A 41 7.58 -24.80 11.43
CA ARG A 41 6.16 -24.82 11.78
C ARG A 41 5.60 -23.40 12.00
N VAL A 42 6.33 -22.51 12.66
CA VAL A 42 5.95 -21.09 12.81
C VAL A 42 5.81 -20.43 11.44
N PHE A 43 6.73 -20.71 10.52
CA PHE A 43 6.66 -20.18 9.16
C PHE A 43 5.44 -20.70 8.39
N GLU A 44 5.08 -21.97 8.53
CA GLU A 44 3.88 -22.54 7.93
C GLU A 44 2.60 -21.86 8.46
N VAL A 45 2.50 -21.68 9.79
CA VAL A 45 1.39 -20.95 10.41
C VAL A 45 1.33 -19.51 9.88
N ALA A 46 2.47 -18.83 9.77
CA ALA A 46 2.56 -17.48 9.21
C ALA A 46 2.08 -17.42 7.74
N CYS A 47 2.45 -18.39 6.91
CA CYS A 47 1.98 -18.49 5.52
C CYS A 47 0.46 -18.66 5.44
N ASN A 48 -0.11 -19.53 6.27
CA ASN A 48 -1.56 -19.77 6.29
C ASN A 48 -2.33 -18.52 6.72
N ILE A 49 -1.91 -17.87 7.81
CA ILE A 49 -2.52 -16.60 8.28
C ILE A 49 -2.41 -15.50 7.22
N ALA A 50 -1.26 -15.40 6.54
CA ALA A 50 -1.05 -14.42 5.48
C ALA A 50 -2.03 -14.66 4.31
N LEU A 51 -2.14 -15.90 3.82
CA LEU A 51 -3.05 -16.25 2.73
C LEU A 51 -4.52 -16.01 3.10
N ASP A 52 -4.93 -16.43 4.29
CA ASP A 52 -6.29 -16.25 4.78
C ASP A 52 -6.64 -14.76 4.82
N LEU A 53 -5.81 -13.92 5.42
CA LEU A 53 -6.05 -12.48 5.50
C LEU A 53 -5.91 -11.78 4.14
N ALA A 54 -5.00 -12.23 3.28
CA ALA A 54 -4.86 -11.69 1.92
C ALA A 54 -6.14 -11.93 1.10
N SER A 55 -6.83 -13.06 1.32
CA SER A 55 -8.09 -13.40 0.65
C SER A 55 -9.25 -12.49 1.07
N LEU A 56 -9.19 -11.95 2.29
CA LEU A 56 -10.24 -11.12 2.88
C LEU A 56 -9.98 -9.62 2.74
N LEU A 57 -8.71 -9.19 2.77
CA LEU A 57 -8.34 -7.79 2.88
C LEU A 57 -7.84 -7.20 1.56
N HIS A 58 -8.16 -5.92 1.35
CA HIS A 58 -7.72 -5.12 0.22
C HIS A 58 -6.96 -3.90 0.70
N THR A 59 -5.84 -3.57 0.04
CA THR A 59 -5.06 -2.39 0.41
C THR A 59 -5.80 -1.15 -0.04
N SER A 60 -6.11 -0.21 0.86
CA SER A 60 -6.68 1.07 0.49
C SER A 60 -6.33 2.18 1.45
N ASN A 61 -5.68 3.24 0.97
CA ASN A 61 -5.58 4.49 1.72
C ASN A 61 -6.72 5.47 1.37
N PHE A 62 -7.54 5.17 0.35
CA PHE A 62 -8.73 5.96 0.02
C PHE A 62 -9.78 5.84 1.11
N HIS A 63 -10.14 4.61 1.49
CA HIS A 63 -11.19 4.36 2.48
C HIS A 63 -10.81 4.88 3.87
N THR A 64 -9.55 4.75 4.27
CA THR A 64 -9.06 5.32 5.53
C THR A 64 -9.09 6.85 5.51
N TRP A 65 -8.60 7.46 4.43
CA TRP A 65 -8.70 8.91 4.25
C TRP A 65 -10.16 9.36 4.31
N GLU A 66 -11.05 8.68 3.58
CA GLU A 66 -12.46 9.03 3.52
C GLU A 66 -13.13 8.90 4.89
N PHE A 67 -12.84 7.82 5.62
CA PHE A 67 -13.34 7.64 6.97
C PHE A 67 -12.97 8.86 7.84
N PHE A 68 -11.72 9.32 7.79
CA PHE A 68 -11.26 10.43 8.61
C PHE A 68 -11.46 11.83 8.00
N ARG A 69 -11.91 11.98 6.75
CA ARG A 69 -11.94 13.29 6.04
C ARG A 69 -12.78 14.37 6.73
N HIS A 70 -13.66 13.98 7.64
CA HIS A 70 -14.53 14.88 8.41
C HIS A 70 -14.06 15.11 9.86
N ALA A 71 -12.98 14.47 10.30
CA ALA A 71 -12.36 14.76 11.59
C ALA A 71 -11.65 16.12 11.50
N LYS A 72 -12.01 17.06 12.37
CA LYS A 72 -11.46 18.43 12.35
C LYS A 72 -10.26 18.58 13.28
N THR A 73 -10.18 17.72 14.29
CA THR A 73 -9.09 17.70 15.26
C THR A 73 -8.46 16.32 15.35
N GLN A 74 -7.27 16.25 15.93
CA GLN A 74 -6.61 14.99 16.27
C GLN A 74 -7.44 14.19 17.30
N GLU A 75 -8.10 14.86 18.24
CA GLU A 75 -8.94 14.21 19.24
C GLU A 75 -10.17 13.54 18.59
N ASP A 76 -10.83 14.22 17.64
CA ASP A 76 -11.95 13.65 16.87
C ASP A 76 -11.51 12.38 16.14
N ALA A 77 -10.28 12.36 15.62
CA ALA A 77 -9.71 11.21 14.94
C ALA A 77 -9.50 10.02 15.87
N LEU A 78 -8.86 10.26 17.02
CA LEU A 78 -8.60 9.24 18.02
C LEU A 78 -9.89 8.62 18.53
N GLN A 79 -10.94 9.42 18.73
CA GLN A 79 -12.26 8.92 19.13
C GLN A 79 -12.93 8.05 18.06
N ARG A 80 -12.63 8.27 16.78
CA ARG A 80 -13.17 7.49 15.66
C ARG A 80 -12.32 6.27 15.30
N ALA A 81 -11.04 6.27 15.62
CA ALA A 81 -10.10 5.24 15.22
C ALA A 81 -10.51 3.80 15.63
N PRO A 82 -11.10 3.55 16.82
CA PRO A 82 -11.58 2.20 17.18
C PRO A 82 -12.63 1.63 16.21
N TYR A 83 -13.31 2.47 15.42
CA TYR A 83 -14.32 2.05 14.45
C TYR A 83 -13.80 1.93 13.02
N LEU A 84 -12.54 2.35 12.75
CA LEU A 84 -11.97 2.41 11.41
C LEU A 84 -12.08 1.05 10.71
N GLN A 85 -11.51 0.00 11.30
CA GLN A 85 -11.45 -1.33 10.69
C GLN A 85 -12.85 -1.87 10.34
N LYS A 86 -13.82 -1.68 11.24
CA LYS A 86 -15.20 -2.11 11.00
C LYS A 86 -15.87 -1.30 9.89
N ALA A 87 -15.60 -0.01 9.81
CA ALA A 87 -16.22 0.89 8.84
C ALA A 87 -15.62 0.75 7.43
N THR A 88 -14.35 0.34 7.32
CA THR A 88 -13.66 0.23 6.04
C THR A 88 -13.54 -1.19 5.53
N TYR A 89 -13.85 -2.24 6.32
CA TYR A 89 -13.79 -3.63 5.86
C TYR A 89 -14.51 -3.84 4.50
N PRO A 90 -13.92 -4.53 3.51
CA PRO A 90 -12.65 -5.30 3.55
C PRO A 90 -11.37 -4.47 3.32
N TYR A 91 -11.46 -3.15 3.27
CA TYR A 91 -10.32 -2.27 2.99
C TYR A 91 -9.52 -1.93 4.24
N ALA A 92 -8.19 -1.98 4.09
CA ALA A 92 -7.23 -1.79 5.17
C ALA A 92 -5.98 -1.03 4.69
N THR A 93 -5.31 -0.29 5.59
CA THR A 93 -3.96 0.22 5.35
C THR A 93 -2.90 -0.85 5.62
N CYS A 94 -1.62 -0.56 5.30
CA CYS A 94 -0.50 -1.41 5.71
C CYS A 94 -0.47 -1.62 7.24
N LEU A 95 -0.78 -0.57 8.02
CA LEU A 95 -0.88 -0.64 9.47
C LEU A 95 -2.01 -1.57 9.93
N ASP A 96 -3.22 -1.41 9.39
CA ASP A 96 -4.38 -2.24 9.76
C ASP A 96 -4.16 -3.71 9.40
N MET A 97 -3.55 -3.97 8.23
CA MET A 97 -3.17 -5.33 7.82
C MET A 97 -2.13 -5.92 8.76
N ALA A 98 -1.04 -5.20 9.04
CA ALA A 98 0.00 -5.66 9.94
C ALA A 98 -0.54 -5.98 11.34
N MET A 99 -1.40 -5.14 11.92
CA MET A 99 -2.02 -5.45 13.21
C MET A 99 -2.93 -6.67 13.17
N SER A 100 -3.74 -6.80 12.11
CA SER A 100 -4.66 -7.94 11.95
C SER A 100 -3.87 -9.26 11.86
N ILE A 101 -2.78 -9.24 11.10
CA ILE A 101 -1.86 -10.38 10.95
C ILE A 101 -1.17 -10.69 12.27
N SER A 102 -0.58 -9.68 12.93
CA SER A 102 0.10 -9.87 14.21
C SER A 102 -0.84 -10.47 15.26
N SER A 103 -2.08 -9.98 15.35
CA SER A 103 -3.09 -10.49 16.29
C SER A 103 -3.48 -11.92 15.98
N ALA A 104 -3.75 -12.23 14.70
CA ALA A 104 -4.14 -13.57 14.26
C ALA A 104 -2.99 -14.58 14.43
N LEU A 105 -1.75 -14.19 14.12
CA LEU A 105 -0.56 -15.01 14.28
C LEU A 105 -0.27 -15.29 15.76
N LYS A 106 -0.33 -14.27 16.63
CA LYS A 106 -0.20 -14.46 18.09
C LYS A 106 -1.24 -15.46 18.61
N ALA A 107 -2.50 -15.28 18.23
CA ALA A 107 -3.58 -16.17 18.64
C ALA A 107 -3.36 -17.62 18.17
N ALA A 108 -2.94 -17.81 16.92
CA ALA A 108 -2.65 -19.14 16.37
C ALA A 108 -1.46 -19.81 17.08
N LEU A 109 -0.37 -19.06 17.33
CA LEU A 109 0.82 -19.59 18.00
C LEU A 109 0.55 -19.96 19.47
N VAL A 110 -0.27 -19.21 20.20
CA VAL A 110 -0.65 -19.52 21.60
C VAL A 110 -1.47 -20.81 21.71
N GLN A 111 -2.24 -21.16 20.69
CA GLN A 111 -3.04 -22.40 20.70
C GLN A 111 -2.18 -23.67 20.58
N ASP A 112 -0.97 -23.54 20.01
CA ASP A 112 -0.01 -24.63 19.90
C ASP A 112 1.03 -24.53 21.03
N ARG A 113 1.01 -25.49 21.95
CA ARG A 113 1.88 -25.49 23.14
C ARG A 113 3.37 -25.37 22.79
N ASP A 114 3.80 -25.97 21.68
CA ASP A 114 5.21 -25.95 21.28
C ASP A 114 5.61 -24.61 20.65
N LEU A 115 4.63 -23.86 20.11
CA LEU A 115 4.86 -22.60 19.40
C LEU A 115 4.52 -21.37 20.23
N ALA A 116 3.85 -21.53 21.38
CA ALA A 116 3.37 -20.43 22.22
C ALA A 116 4.44 -19.39 22.57
N ALA A 117 5.69 -19.81 22.80
CA ALA A 117 6.79 -18.91 23.10
C ALA A 117 7.16 -17.96 21.94
N TYR A 118 6.79 -18.28 20.69
CA TYR A 118 7.00 -17.40 19.55
C TYR A 118 5.94 -16.30 19.44
N ALA A 119 4.79 -16.43 20.11
CA ALA A 119 3.75 -15.40 20.10
C ALA A 119 4.27 -14.06 20.66
N ASP A 120 5.09 -14.10 21.71
CA ASP A 120 5.71 -12.91 22.31
C ASP A 120 6.74 -12.24 21.38
N ARG A 121 7.22 -12.95 20.35
CA ARG A 121 8.18 -12.46 19.36
C ARG A 121 7.54 -11.92 18.08
N VAL A 122 6.20 -11.96 18.01
CA VAL A 122 5.45 -11.40 16.88
C VAL A 122 5.37 -9.89 17.07
N GLU A 123 5.95 -9.17 16.12
CA GLU A 123 6.01 -7.71 16.14
C GLU A 123 5.19 -7.14 14.99
N THR A 124 4.42 -6.09 15.29
CA THR A 124 3.99 -5.13 14.27
C THR A 124 5.11 -4.09 14.16
N ALA A 125 5.71 -3.94 12.98
CA ALA A 125 6.88 -3.09 12.80
C ALA A 125 6.69 -2.05 11.69
N THR A 126 7.39 -0.92 11.81
CA THR A 126 7.43 0.13 10.78
C THR A 126 8.86 0.59 10.49
N ASP A 127 9.10 1.00 9.26
CA ASP A 127 10.34 1.64 8.81
C ASP A 127 10.37 3.15 9.11
N CYS A 128 9.25 3.72 9.54
CA CYS A 128 9.10 5.15 9.75
C CYS A 128 9.36 5.58 11.20
N LYS A 129 10.34 6.45 11.40
CA LYS A 129 10.64 6.96 12.74
C LYS A 129 9.57 7.95 13.23
N VAL A 130 9.21 7.82 14.49
CA VAL A 130 8.21 8.65 15.18
C VAL A 130 8.54 10.13 15.22
N ASP A 131 9.83 10.47 15.21
CA ASP A 131 10.32 11.85 15.25
C ASP A 131 10.32 12.54 13.89
N VAL A 132 10.05 11.80 12.81
CA VAL A 132 9.94 12.35 11.46
C VAL A 132 8.55 12.92 11.27
N MET A 133 8.49 14.20 10.88
CA MET A 133 7.25 14.81 10.41
C MET A 133 6.85 14.12 9.10
N LEU A 134 5.91 13.20 9.22
CA LEU A 134 5.30 12.51 8.10
C LEU A 134 4.61 13.54 7.17
N THR A 135 4.78 13.38 5.86
CA THR A 135 4.22 14.30 4.85
C THR A 135 3.20 13.64 3.94
N SER A 136 3.21 12.31 3.92
CA SER A 136 2.42 11.47 3.03
C SER A 136 2.14 10.14 3.72
N SER A 137 0.99 9.53 3.41
CA SER A 137 0.68 8.16 3.83
C SER A 137 1.62 7.11 3.22
N ARG A 138 2.46 7.50 2.26
CA ARG A 138 3.53 6.66 1.69
C ARG A 138 4.81 6.66 2.53
N ASP A 139 4.91 7.59 3.47
CA ASP A 139 6.08 7.72 4.34
C ASP A 139 5.98 6.76 5.53
N ILE A 140 4.87 6.03 5.66
CA ILE A 140 4.67 4.97 6.64
C ILE A 140 4.50 3.65 5.88
N HIS A 141 5.40 2.71 6.13
CA HIS A 141 5.18 1.31 5.78
C HIS A 141 5.16 0.46 7.04
N CYS A 142 4.22 -0.47 7.12
CA CYS A 142 4.01 -1.33 8.28
C CYS A 142 3.85 -2.78 7.84
N LEU A 143 4.42 -3.70 8.61
CA LEU A 143 4.35 -5.14 8.36
C LEU A 143 4.39 -5.93 9.67
N THR A 144 4.12 -7.23 9.61
CA THR A 144 4.35 -8.14 10.74
C THR A 144 5.66 -8.89 10.54
N LEU A 145 6.44 -9.07 11.60
CA LEU A 145 7.65 -9.87 11.53
C LEU A 145 7.90 -10.72 12.79
N ILE A 146 8.75 -11.73 12.65
CA ILE A 146 9.36 -12.48 13.75
C ILE A 146 10.87 -12.56 13.48
N ARG A 147 11.69 -11.98 14.36
CA ARG A 147 13.16 -12.01 14.23
C ARG A 147 13.72 -13.30 14.83
N LEU A 148 14.25 -14.20 14.00
CA LEU A 148 14.90 -15.44 14.42
C LEU A 148 16.43 -15.34 14.29
N PRO A 149 17.22 -16.24 14.90
CA PRO A 149 18.68 -16.15 14.90
C PRO A 149 19.29 -16.10 13.50
N ASN A 150 18.73 -16.89 12.57
CA ASN A 150 19.26 -17.12 11.23
C ASN A 150 18.43 -16.51 10.10
N PHE A 151 17.18 -16.12 10.36
CA PHE A 151 16.31 -15.47 9.37
C PHE A 151 15.24 -14.62 10.05
N CYS A 152 14.55 -13.80 9.26
CA CYS A 152 13.35 -13.09 9.67
C CYS A 152 12.15 -13.69 8.93
N ILE A 153 11.07 -13.99 9.63
CA ILE A 153 9.77 -14.25 9.00
C ILE A 153 9.12 -12.89 8.80
N VAL A 154 8.71 -12.58 7.58
CA VAL A 154 8.08 -11.31 7.22
C VAL A 154 6.72 -11.59 6.60
N ILE A 155 5.70 -10.86 7.05
CA ILE A 155 4.36 -10.86 6.46
C ILE A 155 4.00 -9.43 6.11
N ASP A 156 4.01 -9.16 4.80
CA ASP A 156 3.72 -7.86 4.23
C ASP A 156 2.73 -8.02 3.07
N LEU A 157 1.44 -7.91 3.40
CA LEU A 157 0.39 -8.10 2.41
C LEU A 157 0.41 -7.00 1.33
N CYS A 158 0.96 -5.82 1.60
CA CYS A 158 1.15 -4.81 0.56
C CYS A 158 2.18 -5.26 -0.48
N ALA A 159 3.17 -6.08 -0.10
CA ALA A 159 4.22 -6.57 -0.98
C ALA A 159 3.87 -7.91 -1.65
N GLN A 160 3.31 -8.88 -0.92
CA GLN A 160 2.88 -10.17 -1.49
C GLN A 160 1.86 -10.90 -0.60
N PRO A 161 1.07 -11.85 -1.15
CA PRO A 161 -0.01 -12.51 -0.41
C PRO A 161 0.44 -13.48 0.69
N THR A 162 1.69 -13.93 0.69
CA THR A 162 2.22 -14.97 1.59
C THR A 162 3.32 -14.44 2.51
N ALA A 163 3.60 -15.16 3.59
CA ALA A 163 4.78 -14.94 4.40
C ALA A 163 6.06 -15.39 3.66
N PHE A 164 7.20 -14.78 3.99
CA PHE A 164 8.49 -15.12 3.40
C PHE A 164 9.63 -15.05 4.42
N LYS A 165 10.74 -15.74 4.12
CA LYS A 165 11.95 -15.77 4.95
C LYS A 165 13.03 -14.86 4.36
N VAL A 166 13.60 -13.99 5.17
CA VAL A 166 14.80 -13.21 4.82
C VAL A 166 15.97 -13.74 5.63
N GLN A 167 16.91 -14.45 4.98
CA GLN A 167 18.04 -15.08 5.66
C GLN A 167 19.02 -14.03 6.19
N LEU A 168 19.69 -14.32 7.31
CA LEU A 168 20.68 -13.44 7.91
C LEU A 168 21.84 -13.19 6.94
N GLY A 169 22.18 -11.92 6.73
CA GLY A 169 23.22 -11.51 5.79
C GLY A 169 22.79 -11.64 4.33
N THR A 170 21.51 -11.86 4.06
CA THR A 170 20.96 -11.88 2.69
C THR A 170 19.89 -10.80 2.50
N ALA A 171 19.48 -10.65 1.24
CA ALA A 171 18.36 -9.82 0.84
C ALA A 171 17.32 -10.70 0.14
N PHE A 172 16.06 -10.36 0.33
CA PHE A 172 14.91 -10.95 -0.34
C PHE A 172 14.23 -9.87 -1.19
N GLU A 173 14.02 -10.15 -2.47
CA GLU A 173 13.27 -9.27 -3.35
C GLU A 173 11.87 -9.85 -3.56
N CYS A 174 10.84 -9.12 -3.13
CA CYS A 174 9.46 -9.53 -3.41
C CYS A 174 9.17 -9.51 -4.90
N GLN A 175 8.15 -10.26 -5.32
CA GLN A 175 7.67 -10.23 -6.69
C GLN A 175 7.40 -8.78 -7.13
N GLN A 176 7.84 -8.45 -8.33
CA GLN A 176 7.65 -7.12 -8.89
C GLN A 176 6.16 -6.77 -8.96
N GLN A 177 5.86 -5.55 -8.51
CA GLN A 177 4.55 -4.94 -8.55
C GLN A 177 4.54 -3.76 -9.52
N LEU A 178 3.39 -3.48 -10.10
CA LEU A 178 3.24 -2.35 -11.00
C LEU A 178 3.08 -1.03 -10.24
N ASP A 179 4.00 -0.09 -10.45
CA ASP A 179 3.85 1.29 -10.02
C ASP A 179 2.92 2.03 -10.97
N MET A 180 1.69 2.24 -10.51
CA MET A 180 0.66 3.01 -11.20
C MET A 180 1.08 4.45 -11.54
N LEU A 181 2.03 5.05 -10.83
CA LEU A 181 2.51 6.40 -11.13
C LEU A 181 3.45 6.43 -12.31
N ASN A 182 4.48 5.60 -12.23
CA ASN A 182 5.60 5.63 -13.16
C ASN A 182 5.43 4.67 -14.33
N GLN A 183 4.37 3.85 -14.31
CA GLN A 183 4.16 2.76 -15.26
C GLN A 183 5.39 1.85 -15.35
N ASN A 184 6.05 1.65 -14.22
CA ASN A 184 7.24 0.82 -14.07
C ASN A 184 6.94 -0.28 -13.08
N PHE A 185 7.77 -1.32 -13.07
CA PHE A 185 7.76 -2.28 -11.98
C PHE A 185 8.63 -1.79 -10.83
N TYR A 186 8.16 -2.01 -9.61
CA TYR A 186 8.92 -1.83 -8.38
C TYR A 186 8.83 -3.11 -7.56
N SER A 187 9.85 -3.39 -6.77
CA SER A 187 9.84 -4.48 -5.79
C SER A 187 10.03 -3.89 -4.40
N PHE A 188 9.67 -4.68 -3.39
CA PHE A 188 10.05 -4.42 -2.00
C PHE A 188 11.24 -5.31 -1.65
N PRO A 189 12.47 -4.79 -1.71
CA PRO A 189 13.64 -5.52 -1.28
C PRO A 189 13.85 -5.35 0.23
N TYR A 190 13.99 -6.47 0.94
CA TYR A 190 14.29 -6.48 2.37
C TYR A 190 15.66 -7.09 2.60
N ALA A 191 16.41 -6.58 3.58
CA ALA A 191 17.63 -7.22 4.04
C ALA A 191 17.53 -7.51 5.54
N TYR A 192 18.00 -8.68 5.95
CA TYR A 192 18.07 -9.06 7.36
C TYR A 192 19.52 -9.07 7.82
N VAL A 193 19.86 -8.14 8.70
CA VAL A 193 21.24 -7.88 9.13
C VAL A 193 21.41 -8.13 10.61
N GLY A 194 22.63 -8.49 11.01
CA GLY A 194 22.99 -8.68 12.40
C GLY A 194 24.30 -8.00 12.77
N ASN A 195 24.52 -7.79 14.07
CA ASN A 195 25.79 -7.30 14.59
C ASN A 195 26.56 -8.35 15.39
N VAL A 196 27.78 -7.96 15.78
CA VAL A 196 28.71 -8.78 16.58
C VAL A 196 28.19 -9.11 17.99
N LYS A 197 27.17 -8.38 18.49
CA LYS A 197 26.53 -8.61 19.79
C LYS A 197 25.26 -9.45 19.72
N GLY A 198 24.91 -9.96 18.54
CA GLY A 198 23.74 -10.81 18.36
C GLY A 198 22.42 -10.07 18.06
N ALA A 199 22.40 -8.73 18.05
CA ALA A 199 21.22 -7.98 17.65
C ALA A 199 20.89 -8.20 16.17
N ARG A 200 19.60 -8.14 15.82
CA ARG A 200 19.08 -8.43 14.48
C ARG A 200 18.07 -7.39 14.03
N MET A 201 18.11 -7.02 12.75
CA MET A 201 17.27 -5.97 12.20
C MET A 201 16.84 -6.31 10.76
N LEU A 202 15.57 -6.08 10.46
CA LEU A 202 15.05 -6.06 9.10
C LEU A 202 15.13 -4.64 8.57
N VAL A 203 15.55 -4.46 7.32
CA VAL A 203 15.73 -3.15 6.71
C VAL A 203 15.02 -3.12 5.36
N ASP A 204 14.23 -2.08 5.12
CA ASP A 204 13.74 -1.77 3.79
C ASP A 204 14.90 -1.24 2.93
N CYS A 205 15.13 -1.88 1.78
CA CYS A 205 16.12 -1.48 0.79
C CYS A 205 15.49 -0.75 -0.40
N SER A 206 14.20 -0.38 -0.31
CA SER A 206 13.48 0.40 -1.31
C SER A 206 14.15 1.78 -1.51
N GLY A 207 13.99 2.35 -2.71
CA GLY A 207 14.68 3.59 -3.08
C GLY A 207 16.14 3.43 -3.51
N TYR A 208 16.63 2.19 -3.67
CA TYR A 208 17.89 1.92 -4.35
C TYR A 208 17.85 2.45 -5.79
N THR A 209 18.61 3.52 -6.06
CA THR A 209 18.92 3.93 -7.43
C THR A 209 20.39 3.64 -7.71
N THR A 210 20.68 2.75 -8.67
CA THR A 210 22.01 2.66 -9.29
C THR A 210 22.25 3.89 -10.16
N LYS A 211 22.50 5.06 -9.56
CA LYS A 211 23.05 6.16 -10.36
C LYS A 211 24.46 5.82 -10.82
N THR A 212 25.18 5.00 -10.05
CA THR A 212 26.52 4.51 -10.38
C THR A 212 26.67 3.05 -9.91
N PRO A 213 27.21 2.13 -10.73
CA PRO A 213 27.55 0.79 -10.27
C PRO A 213 28.53 0.86 -9.09
N GLY A 214 28.12 0.36 -7.92
CA GLY A 214 28.96 0.32 -6.71
C GLY A 214 28.72 1.44 -5.70
N ASP A 215 27.93 2.46 -6.03
CA ASP A 215 27.64 3.57 -5.11
C ASP A 215 26.20 3.47 -4.59
N PHE A 216 26.07 2.83 -3.42
CA PHE A 216 24.77 2.53 -2.81
C PHE A 216 24.39 3.62 -1.81
N HIS A 217 23.67 4.64 -2.28
CA HIS A 217 23.00 5.60 -1.39
C HIS A 217 21.66 5.04 -0.95
N PHE A 218 21.68 4.37 0.21
CA PHE A 218 20.48 3.84 0.81
C PHE A 218 19.84 4.86 1.76
N GLY A 219 18.54 5.10 1.57
CA GLY A 219 17.64 5.47 2.67
C GLY A 219 17.34 4.23 3.50
N LEU A 220 18.33 3.70 4.25
CA LEU A 220 18.09 2.55 5.12
C LEU A 220 17.16 2.96 6.25
N CYS A 221 15.93 2.46 6.17
CA CYS A 221 14.90 2.65 7.18
C CYS A 221 14.73 1.29 7.88
N PRO A 222 15.39 1.07 9.02
CA PRO A 222 15.23 -0.17 9.75
C PRO A 222 13.83 -0.28 10.33
N PHE A 223 13.25 -1.48 10.25
CA PHE A 223 11.98 -1.78 10.89
C PHE A 223 12.17 -1.89 12.40
N HIS A 224 11.44 -1.07 13.14
CA HIS A 224 11.31 -1.14 14.60
C HIS A 224 9.87 -1.48 14.98
N GLU A 225 9.70 -2.09 16.14
CA GLU A 225 8.38 -2.42 16.69
C GLU A 225 7.57 -1.13 16.91
N ILE A 226 6.28 -1.19 16.58
CA ILE A 226 5.30 -0.14 16.85
C ILE A 226 4.76 -0.35 18.26
N THR A 227 4.99 0.62 19.14
CA THR A 227 4.38 0.71 20.46
C THR A 227 2.94 1.22 20.36
N ASP A 228 2.13 0.98 21.40
CA ASP A 228 0.75 1.50 21.48
C ASP A 228 0.67 3.01 21.29
N THR A 229 1.65 3.76 21.80
CA THR A 229 1.70 5.22 21.66
C THR A 229 1.97 5.64 20.21
N GLU A 230 2.86 4.93 19.52
CA GLU A 230 3.18 5.18 18.11
C GLU A 230 2.01 4.81 17.21
N TYR A 231 1.31 3.73 17.52
CA TYR A 231 0.08 3.35 16.83
C TYR A 231 -0.96 4.49 16.87
N GLN A 232 -1.25 5.04 18.06
CA GLN A 232 -2.17 6.16 18.19
C GLN A 232 -1.70 7.40 17.40
N ARG A 233 -0.37 7.62 17.34
CA ARG A 233 0.22 8.71 16.54
C ARG A 233 0.08 8.46 15.04
N PHE A 234 0.27 7.24 14.55
CA PHE A 234 0.09 6.92 13.13
C PHE A 234 -1.37 7.03 12.70
N LEU A 235 -2.32 6.64 13.56
CA LEU A 235 -3.74 6.88 13.33
C LEU A 235 -4.07 8.38 13.31
N ALA A 236 -3.55 9.14 14.26
CA ALA A 236 -3.68 10.60 14.27
C ALA A 236 -3.04 11.23 13.03
N PHE A 237 -1.91 10.69 12.57
CA PHE A 237 -1.26 11.16 11.35
C PHE A 237 -2.08 10.87 10.10
N ALA A 238 -2.81 9.76 10.04
CA ALA A 238 -3.77 9.55 8.96
C ALA A 238 -4.73 10.73 8.83
N VAL A 239 -4.97 11.49 9.90
CA VAL A 239 -5.79 12.71 9.91
C VAL A 239 -5.03 13.97 9.54
N SER A 240 -3.76 14.14 9.95
CA SER A 240 -2.98 15.29 9.49
C SER A 240 -2.47 15.14 8.05
N ALA A 241 -2.20 13.93 7.56
CA ALA A 241 -2.04 13.64 6.13
C ALA A 241 -3.32 13.90 5.32
N ASN A 242 -4.51 13.97 5.95
CA ASN A 242 -5.70 14.49 5.28
C ASN A 242 -5.54 15.97 4.92
N SER A 243 -4.72 16.72 5.67
CA SER A 243 -4.33 18.11 5.42
C SER A 243 -3.00 18.26 4.65
N GLY A 244 -2.44 17.15 4.13
CA GLY A 244 -1.32 17.14 3.20
C GLY A 244 -1.73 17.78 1.87
N ASN A 245 -1.92 19.09 1.93
CA ASN A 245 -2.60 19.87 0.92
C ASN A 245 -1.62 20.12 -0.21
N ARG A 246 -1.93 19.54 -1.38
CA ARG A 246 -1.38 20.13 -2.59
C ARG A 246 -2.15 21.41 -2.82
N VAL A 247 -1.44 22.54 -2.68
CA VAL A 247 -1.99 23.84 -3.07
C VAL A 247 -2.37 23.74 -4.54
N SER A 248 -3.67 23.68 -4.78
CA SER A 248 -4.25 23.72 -6.11
C SER A 248 -4.75 25.13 -6.36
N SER A 249 -5.13 25.43 -7.61
CA SER A 249 -5.79 26.69 -7.90
C SER A 249 -7.07 26.86 -7.08
N VAL A 250 -7.75 25.79 -6.65
CA VAL A 250 -9.02 25.86 -5.89
C VAL A 250 -8.85 25.73 -4.38
N GLY A 251 -7.61 25.75 -3.90
CA GLY A 251 -7.29 25.58 -2.48
C GLY A 251 -6.70 24.21 -2.18
N ASN A 252 -6.97 23.76 -0.95
CA ASN A 252 -6.35 22.61 -0.34
C ASN A 252 -7.07 21.31 -0.74
N LEU A 253 -6.44 20.51 -1.60
CA LEU A 253 -6.98 19.23 -2.04
C LEU A 253 -6.14 18.08 -1.47
N PRO A 254 -6.78 16.93 -1.14
CA PRO A 254 -6.07 15.77 -0.66
C PRO A 254 -5.08 15.26 -1.72
N SER A 255 -3.98 14.68 -1.25
CA SER A 255 -3.03 13.99 -2.11
C SER A 255 -3.66 12.75 -2.74
N ARG A 256 -2.90 12.09 -3.63
CA ARG A 256 -3.39 10.91 -4.36
C ARG A 256 -3.78 9.80 -3.38
N ARG A 257 -4.82 9.07 -3.75
CA ARG A 257 -5.25 7.86 -3.05
C ARG A 257 -5.13 6.65 -3.96
N THR A 258 -4.91 5.49 -3.36
CA THR A 258 -4.64 4.23 -4.04
C THR A 258 -5.42 3.10 -3.39
N ILE A 259 -5.86 2.17 -4.23
CA ILE A 259 -6.58 0.97 -3.86
C ILE A 259 -5.96 -0.17 -4.65
N GLN A 260 -5.70 -1.29 -4.00
CA GLN A 260 -5.31 -2.55 -4.61
C GLN A 260 -6.26 -3.62 -4.13
N VAL A 261 -6.86 -4.32 -5.07
CA VAL A 261 -7.85 -5.36 -4.82
C VAL A 261 -7.26 -6.69 -5.28
N ARG A 262 -7.61 -7.73 -4.53
CA ARG A 262 -7.24 -9.12 -4.82
C ARG A 262 -8.51 -9.90 -5.17
N SER A 263 -8.35 -10.95 -5.95
CA SER A 263 -9.42 -11.91 -6.18
C SER A 263 -8.85 -13.32 -6.27
N ILE A 264 -9.73 -14.29 -6.04
CA ILE A 264 -9.40 -15.71 -6.16
C ILE A 264 -9.72 -16.16 -7.58
N TRP A 265 -8.74 -16.74 -8.25
CA TRP A 265 -8.86 -17.33 -9.58
C TRP A 265 -8.72 -18.84 -9.51
N ASN A 266 -9.41 -19.54 -10.41
CA ASN A 266 -9.32 -20.98 -10.58
C ASN A 266 -8.26 -21.39 -11.63
N TYR A 267 -7.39 -20.47 -12.00
CA TYR A 267 -6.28 -20.70 -12.93
C TYR A 267 -5.08 -19.84 -12.55
N GLU A 268 -3.90 -20.35 -12.84
CA GLU A 268 -2.65 -19.63 -12.64
C GLU A 268 -2.52 -18.50 -13.67
N PRO A 269 -2.14 -17.27 -13.25
CA PRO A 269 -1.76 -16.22 -14.21
C PRO A 269 -0.58 -16.67 -15.07
N LYS A 270 -0.70 -16.50 -16.39
CA LYS A 270 0.34 -16.85 -17.36
C LYS A 270 1.45 -15.81 -17.40
N ASN A 271 1.14 -14.55 -17.12
CA ASN A 271 2.12 -13.47 -17.14
C ASN A 271 2.83 -13.35 -15.78
N GLN A 272 4.16 -13.48 -15.79
CA GLN A 272 5.00 -13.43 -14.58
C GLN A 272 4.95 -12.09 -13.83
N ASN A 273 4.48 -11.02 -14.49
CA ASN A 273 4.34 -9.69 -13.91
C ASN A 273 3.02 -9.50 -13.14
N ILE A 274 2.14 -10.50 -13.12
CA ILE A 274 0.96 -10.50 -12.25
C ILE A 274 1.36 -11.14 -10.92
N THR A 275 1.21 -10.40 -9.83
CA THR A 275 1.46 -10.95 -8.49
C THR A 275 0.37 -11.95 -8.11
N TYR A 276 0.76 -13.16 -7.73
CA TYR A 276 -0.16 -14.19 -7.25
C TYR A 276 0.46 -15.12 -6.22
N SER A 277 -0.37 -15.90 -5.54
CA SER A 277 0.06 -17.01 -4.71
C SER A 277 -0.97 -18.16 -4.78
N PRO A 278 -0.52 -19.42 -4.81
CA PRO A 278 -1.43 -20.57 -4.85
C PRO A 278 -2.02 -20.86 -3.46
N PHE A 279 -3.26 -21.33 -3.44
CA PHE A 279 -3.88 -22.02 -2.31
C PHE A 279 -3.66 -23.53 -2.42
N VAL A 280 -3.90 -24.24 -1.31
CA VAL A 280 -3.79 -25.71 -1.24
C VAL A 280 -4.81 -26.41 -2.15
N ASP A 281 -5.97 -25.80 -2.39
CA ASP A 281 -7.04 -26.36 -3.23
C ASP A 281 -6.80 -26.18 -4.75
N GLY A 282 -5.67 -25.58 -5.14
CA GLY A 282 -5.32 -25.30 -6.54
C GLY A 282 -5.92 -24.01 -7.11
N THR A 283 -6.59 -23.20 -6.29
CA THR A 283 -6.94 -21.82 -6.64
C THR A 283 -5.78 -20.87 -6.38
N TYR A 284 -5.88 -19.62 -6.85
CA TYR A 284 -4.82 -18.64 -6.78
C TYR A 284 -5.38 -17.31 -6.27
N ILE A 285 -4.76 -16.71 -5.26
CA ILE A 285 -5.00 -15.30 -4.94
C ILE A 285 -4.17 -14.43 -5.88
N VAL A 286 -4.82 -13.49 -6.55
CA VAL A 286 -4.23 -12.67 -7.60
C VAL A 286 -4.47 -11.19 -7.32
N ASN A 287 -3.45 -10.35 -7.48
CA ASN A 287 -3.63 -8.90 -7.52
C ASN A 287 -4.33 -8.51 -8.82
N THR A 288 -5.64 -8.27 -8.76
CA THR A 288 -6.51 -8.15 -9.93
C THR A 288 -6.77 -6.71 -10.35
N LEU A 289 -6.62 -5.76 -9.45
CA LEU A 289 -6.99 -4.38 -9.73
C LEU A 289 -6.16 -3.41 -8.89
N ALA A 290 -5.64 -2.37 -9.55
CA ALA A 290 -5.09 -1.21 -8.89
C ALA A 290 -5.80 0.04 -9.38
N LEU A 291 -6.29 0.86 -8.45
CA LEU A 291 -6.96 2.13 -8.74
C LEU A 291 -6.20 3.26 -8.06
N ARG A 292 -5.93 4.33 -8.82
CA ARG A 292 -5.35 5.57 -8.31
C ARG A 292 -6.32 6.72 -8.54
N ILE A 293 -6.59 7.49 -7.49
CA ILE A 293 -7.45 8.67 -7.52
C ILE A 293 -6.56 9.90 -7.31
N ASP A 294 -6.53 10.80 -8.29
CA ASP A 294 -5.82 12.08 -8.23
C ASP A 294 -6.86 13.20 -8.11
N PHE A 295 -7.08 13.68 -6.88
CA PHE A 295 -8.04 14.73 -6.62
C PHE A 295 -7.65 16.03 -7.33
N VAL A 296 -6.37 16.43 -7.33
CA VAL A 296 -5.92 17.66 -7.99
C VAL A 296 -6.18 17.64 -9.49
N ARG A 297 -5.99 16.48 -10.13
CA ARG A 297 -6.26 16.33 -11.57
C ARG A 297 -7.70 15.96 -11.89
N GLN A 298 -8.53 15.62 -10.90
CA GLN A 298 -9.85 15.04 -11.09
C GLN A 298 -9.79 13.79 -11.97
N GLU A 299 -8.77 12.95 -11.74
CA GLU A 299 -8.47 11.78 -12.58
C GLU A 299 -8.51 10.50 -11.78
N MET A 300 -9.07 9.45 -12.38
CA MET A 300 -8.95 8.08 -11.91
C MET A 300 -8.07 7.31 -12.90
N LEU A 301 -7.10 6.54 -12.42
CA LEU A 301 -6.29 5.64 -13.24
C LEU A 301 -6.47 4.22 -12.73
N LEU A 302 -7.10 3.39 -13.54
CA LEU A 302 -7.33 1.97 -13.27
C LEU A 302 -6.27 1.14 -14.01
N ALA A 303 -5.75 0.11 -13.37
CA ALA A 303 -4.95 -0.95 -13.98
C ALA A 303 -5.55 -2.32 -13.68
N ILE A 304 -5.63 -3.16 -14.70
CA ILE A 304 -6.17 -4.52 -14.63
C ILE A 304 -5.31 -5.48 -15.47
N PRO A 305 -5.27 -6.78 -15.14
CA PRO A 305 -4.62 -7.79 -15.98
C PRO A 305 -5.21 -7.81 -17.41
N TYR A 306 -4.36 -7.65 -18.41
CA TYR A 306 -4.78 -7.63 -19.81
C TYR A 306 -4.84 -9.05 -20.38
N GLN A 307 -3.69 -9.70 -20.60
CA GLN A 307 -3.63 -11.04 -21.19
C GLN A 307 -4.36 -12.10 -20.34
N ASP A 308 -4.18 -12.04 -19.03
CA ASP A 308 -4.71 -13.04 -18.11
C ASP A 308 -6.20 -12.89 -17.80
N TRP A 309 -6.78 -11.72 -18.07
CA TRP A 309 -8.18 -11.44 -17.79
C TRP A 309 -8.88 -10.76 -18.97
N LEU A 310 -8.58 -9.50 -19.27
CA LEU A 310 -9.36 -8.70 -20.24
C LEU A 310 -9.39 -9.31 -21.66
N ALA A 311 -8.30 -9.91 -22.11
CA ALA A 311 -8.16 -10.46 -23.46
C ALA A 311 -8.85 -11.84 -23.66
N LYS A 312 -9.40 -12.44 -22.59
CA LYS A 312 -10.10 -13.72 -22.69
C LYS A 312 -11.47 -13.55 -23.35
N LEU A 313 -11.93 -14.61 -24.01
CA LEU A 313 -13.19 -14.62 -24.75
C LEU A 313 -14.40 -14.26 -23.85
N ASP A 314 -14.40 -14.74 -22.61
CA ASP A 314 -15.45 -14.46 -21.62
C ASP A 314 -15.60 -12.97 -21.29
N TYR A 315 -14.58 -12.15 -21.58
CA TYR A 315 -14.54 -10.71 -21.33
C TYR A 315 -14.44 -9.89 -22.62
N ALA A 316 -14.68 -10.50 -23.78
CA ALA A 316 -14.59 -9.84 -25.09
C ALA A 316 -15.47 -8.58 -25.18
N TYR A 317 -16.66 -8.61 -24.55
CA TYR A 317 -17.55 -7.45 -24.46
C TYR A 317 -16.86 -6.23 -23.80
N TYR A 318 -16.20 -6.45 -22.66
CA TYR A 318 -15.49 -5.37 -21.97
C TYR A 318 -14.31 -4.91 -22.80
N HIS A 319 -13.53 -5.84 -23.35
CA HIS A 319 -12.36 -5.52 -24.16
C HIS A 319 -12.70 -4.64 -25.38
N GLU A 320 -13.73 -4.99 -26.16
CA GLU A 320 -14.17 -4.23 -27.33
C GLU A 320 -14.60 -2.81 -26.94
N ARG A 321 -15.47 -2.71 -25.92
CA ARG A 321 -16.02 -1.44 -25.43
C ARG A 321 -14.93 -0.52 -24.88
N LEU A 322 -14.01 -1.08 -24.13
CA LEU A 322 -12.90 -0.37 -23.51
C LEU A 322 -11.89 0.10 -24.56
N SER A 323 -11.59 -0.73 -25.56
CA SER A 323 -10.67 -0.40 -26.66
C SER A 323 -11.21 0.69 -27.58
N ALA A 324 -12.53 0.87 -27.65
CA ALA A 324 -13.15 1.96 -28.40
C ALA A 324 -12.94 3.34 -27.77
N TYR A 325 -12.46 3.43 -26.52
CA TYR A 325 -12.16 4.70 -25.86
C TYR A 325 -10.70 5.10 -26.01
N ASN A 326 -10.46 6.37 -26.36
CA ASN A 326 -9.10 6.94 -26.49
C ASN A 326 -8.27 6.94 -25.19
N ASP A 327 -8.90 6.70 -24.04
CA ASP A 327 -8.23 6.69 -22.74
C ASP A 327 -7.76 5.30 -22.28
N PHE A 328 -7.96 4.29 -23.13
CA PHE A 328 -7.39 2.96 -22.96
C PHE A 328 -5.95 2.93 -23.49
N THR A 329 -5.02 2.51 -22.64
CA THR A 329 -3.63 2.30 -23.03
C THR A 329 -3.15 0.96 -22.48
N ARG A 330 -2.55 0.14 -23.32
CA ARG A 330 -1.78 -1.02 -22.86
C ARG A 330 -0.47 -0.55 -22.23
N CYS A 331 0.04 -1.31 -21.26
CA CYS A 331 1.40 -1.13 -20.77
C CYS A 331 2.37 -1.12 -21.95
N ALA A 332 3.46 -0.35 -21.88
CA ALA A 332 4.42 -0.28 -22.97
C ALA A 332 4.92 -1.70 -23.34
N TYR A 333 5.21 -1.95 -24.62
CA TYR A 333 5.54 -3.30 -25.15
C TYR A 333 6.64 -4.03 -24.36
N HIS A 334 7.59 -3.29 -23.77
CA HIS A 334 8.66 -3.86 -22.94
C HIS A 334 8.18 -4.41 -21.58
N LEU A 335 6.94 -4.14 -21.19
CA LEU A 335 6.28 -4.61 -19.97
C LEU A 335 5.27 -5.74 -20.29
N SER A 336 5.46 -6.42 -21.42
CA SER A 336 4.85 -7.70 -21.82
C SER A 336 3.34 -7.73 -22.06
N ASP A 337 2.67 -6.59 -22.26
CA ASP A 337 1.21 -6.53 -22.37
C ASP A 337 0.50 -7.19 -21.14
N ALA A 338 1.15 -7.20 -19.97
CA ALA A 338 0.61 -7.82 -18.76
C ALA A 338 -0.61 -7.06 -18.23
N ILE A 339 -0.58 -5.73 -18.35
CA ILE A 339 -1.52 -4.82 -17.72
C ILE A 339 -2.13 -3.87 -18.75
N ALA A 340 -3.42 -3.64 -18.58
CA ALA A 340 -4.20 -2.61 -19.27
C ALA A 340 -4.44 -1.43 -18.32
N PHE A 341 -4.21 -0.20 -18.80
CA PHE A 341 -4.51 1.03 -18.09
C PHE A 341 -5.72 1.74 -18.68
N PHE A 342 -6.54 2.30 -17.80
CA PHE A 342 -7.68 3.14 -18.15
C PHE A 342 -7.61 4.43 -17.38
N LYS A 343 -7.44 5.53 -18.11
CA LYS A 343 -7.47 6.85 -17.52
C LYS A 343 -8.88 7.42 -17.66
N LEU A 344 -9.48 7.88 -16.58
CA LEU A 344 -10.75 8.57 -16.59
C LEU A 344 -10.57 9.97 -16.03
N SER A 345 -10.82 10.98 -16.87
CA SER A 345 -10.93 12.36 -16.41
C SER A 345 -12.37 12.62 -16.00
N LEU A 346 -12.61 12.99 -14.74
CA LEU A 346 -13.93 13.26 -14.20
C LEU A 346 -14.43 14.65 -14.61
N GLY A 347 -13.52 15.61 -14.74
CA GLY A 347 -13.77 16.95 -15.26
C GLY A 347 -13.02 17.26 -16.55
N ARG A 348 -13.29 18.44 -17.12
CA ARG A 348 -12.51 18.99 -18.23
C ARG A 348 -11.19 19.58 -17.72
N LYS A 349 -10.26 19.86 -18.64
CA LYS A 349 -8.94 20.45 -18.30
C LYS A 349 -9.06 21.80 -17.57
N ASP A 350 -10.18 22.51 -17.75
CA ASP A 350 -10.53 23.67 -16.94
C ASP A 350 -11.07 23.22 -15.57
N HIS A 351 -10.21 23.35 -14.56
CA HIS A 351 -10.43 22.95 -13.16
C HIS A 351 -11.76 23.44 -12.52
N PHE A 352 -12.47 24.37 -13.14
CA PHE A 352 -13.71 24.95 -12.64
C PHE A 352 -14.99 24.32 -13.21
N ASP A 353 -14.90 23.46 -14.24
CA ASP A 353 -16.10 22.96 -14.92
C ASP A 353 -16.84 21.90 -14.09
N LEU A 354 -16.10 21.01 -13.42
CA LEU A 354 -16.68 19.89 -12.68
C LEU A 354 -17.69 20.36 -11.62
N PRO A 355 -17.37 21.29 -10.69
CA PRO A 355 -18.34 21.72 -9.69
C PRO A 355 -19.50 22.55 -10.24
N LYS A 356 -19.34 23.19 -11.41
CA LYS A 356 -20.38 24.02 -12.02
C LYS A 356 -21.38 23.21 -12.84
N ARG A 357 -20.91 22.19 -13.56
CA ARG A 357 -21.71 21.42 -14.52
C ARG A 357 -21.94 19.96 -14.14
N GLY A 358 -21.26 19.48 -13.11
CA GLY A 358 -21.22 18.06 -12.77
C GLY A 358 -20.41 17.26 -13.79
N MET A 359 -20.44 15.94 -13.64
CA MET A 359 -19.84 15.02 -14.61
C MET A 359 -20.71 14.93 -15.87
N SER A 360 -20.09 14.94 -17.05
CA SER A 360 -20.84 14.80 -18.32
C SER A 360 -21.50 13.43 -18.45
N THR A 361 -22.53 13.31 -19.30
CA THR A 361 -23.16 12.01 -19.63
C THR A 361 -22.14 11.00 -20.17
N ALA A 362 -21.17 11.46 -20.98
CA ALA A 362 -20.11 10.60 -21.49
C ALA A 362 -19.20 10.03 -20.38
N VAL A 363 -18.89 10.84 -19.35
CA VAL A 363 -18.14 10.39 -18.17
C VAL A 363 -18.95 9.37 -17.37
N HIS A 364 -20.25 9.59 -17.17
CA HIS A 364 -21.11 8.62 -16.48
C HIS A 364 -21.17 7.26 -17.19
N ILE A 365 -21.29 7.25 -18.53
CA ILE A 365 -21.29 6.00 -19.31
C ILE A 365 -19.96 5.25 -19.14
N LYS A 366 -18.83 5.97 -19.17
CA LYS A 366 -17.52 5.37 -18.92
C LYS A 366 -17.39 4.85 -17.48
N LEU A 367 -17.87 5.60 -16.49
CA LEU A 367 -17.88 5.19 -15.09
C LEU A 367 -18.67 3.90 -14.88
N GLN A 368 -19.87 3.78 -15.45
CA GLN A 368 -20.67 2.57 -15.36
C GLN A 368 -19.96 1.34 -15.96
N MET A 369 -19.27 1.53 -17.09
CA MET A 369 -18.49 0.46 -17.71
C MET A 369 -17.31 0.03 -16.83
N LEU A 370 -16.54 1.00 -16.33
CA LEU A 370 -15.38 0.72 -15.48
C LEU A 370 -15.81 0.14 -14.13
N ASP A 371 -16.92 0.58 -13.56
CA ASP A 371 -17.49 0.04 -12.32
C ASP A 371 -17.87 -1.44 -12.50
N ALA A 372 -18.53 -1.80 -13.61
CA ALA A 372 -18.85 -3.18 -13.93
C ALA A 372 -17.60 -4.07 -14.08
N VAL A 373 -16.53 -3.53 -14.67
CA VAL A 373 -15.23 -4.22 -14.79
C VAL A 373 -14.58 -4.38 -13.41
N CYS A 374 -14.52 -3.31 -12.61
CA CYS A 374 -13.99 -3.37 -11.24
C CYS A 374 -14.76 -4.38 -10.38
N ALA A 375 -16.08 -4.47 -10.56
CA ALA A 375 -16.93 -5.41 -9.86
C ALA A 375 -16.57 -6.87 -10.12
N ARG A 376 -16.22 -7.19 -11.37
CA ARG A 376 -15.73 -8.52 -11.77
C ARG A 376 -14.32 -8.83 -11.25
N LEU A 377 -13.58 -7.81 -10.82
CA LEU A 377 -12.21 -7.91 -10.30
C LEU A 377 -12.14 -7.76 -8.77
N GLY A 378 -13.27 -7.91 -8.08
CA GLY A 378 -13.34 -7.98 -6.62
C GLY A 378 -13.75 -6.68 -5.92
N LEU A 379 -13.91 -5.57 -6.65
CA LEU A 379 -14.47 -4.35 -6.04
C LEU A 379 -15.99 -4.53 -5.82
N PRO A 380 -16.62 -3.99 -4.77
CA PRO A 380 -18.08 -3.95 -4.69
C PRO A 380 -18.69 -3.16 -5.85
N ALA A 381 -19.84 -3.62 -6.36
CA ALA A 381 -20.56 -2.90 -7.41
C ALA A 381 -21.00 -1.52 -6.92
N GLY A 382 -20.83 -0.50 -7.78
CA GLY A 382 -21.12 0.91 -7.47
C GLY A 382 -19.99 1.64 -6.73
N GLU A 383 -18.97 0.95 -6.24
CA GLU A 383 -17.89 1.54 -5.44
C GLU A 383 -17.07 2.53 -6.28
N MET A 384 -16.81 2.22 -7.56
CA MET A 384 -16.07 3.15 -8.42
C MET A 384 -16.84 4.44 -8.68
N ILE A 385 -18.15 4.34 -8.85
CA ILE A 385 -19.05 5.49 -9.00
C ILE A 385 -19.06 6.32 -7.72
N ARG A 386 -19.17 5.65 -6.56
CA ARG A 386 -19.13 6.29 -5.24
C ARG A 386 -17.84 7.10 -5.04
N MET A 387 -16.70 6.52 -5.38
CA MET A 387 -15.41 7.21 -5.32
C MET A 387 -15.33 8.42 -6.25
N ALA A 388 -15.89 8.34 -7.46
CA ALA A 388 -15.97 9.49 -8.37
C ALA A 388 -16.84 10.62 -7.79
N HIS A 389 -17.96 10.28 -7.14
CA HIS A 389 -18.79 11.26 -6.41
C HIS A 389 -18.04 11.91 -5.25
N VAL A 390 -17.25 11.15 -4.51
CA VAL A 390 -16.40 11.70 -3.43
C VAL A 390 -15.40 12.71 -3.97
N VAL A 391 -14.76 12.45 -5.12
CA VAL A 391 -13.89 13.45 -5.77
C VAL A 391 -14.68 14.70 -6.12
N TYR A 392 -15.88 14.55 -6.69
CA TYR A 392 -16.76 15.67 -7.00
C TYR A 392 -17.11 16.51 -5.75
N GLU A 393 -17.54 15.86 -4.65
CA GLU A 393 -17.88 16.52 -3.38
C GLU A 393 -16.72 17.34 -2.83
N VAL A 394 -15.51 16.79 -2.82
CA VAL A 394 -14.30 17.47 -2.34
C VAL A 394 -14.04 18.75 -3.14
N TRP A 395 -14.22 18.70 -4.46
CA TRP A 395 -14.02 19.87 -5.32
C TRP A 395 -15.08 20.95 -5.12
N VAL A 396 -16.35 20.54 -4.96
CA VAL A 396 -17.44 21.46 -4.66
C VAL A 396 -17.17 22.19 -3.34
N ALA A 397 -16.73 21.46 -2.30
CA ALA A 397 -16.39 22.03 -1.01
C ALA A 397 -15.21 23.01 -1.10
N ALA A 398 -14.11 22.62 -1.76
CA ALA A 398 -12.92 23.47 -1.90
C ALA A 398 -13.21 24.78 -2.66
N LEU A 399 -14.00 24.72 -3.74
CA LEU A 399 -14.40 25.94 -4.46
C LEU A 399 -15.29 26.86 -3.62
N LYS A 400 -16.18 26.30 -2.81
CA LYS A 400 -17.04 27.08 -1.92
C LYS A 400 -16.20 27.85 -0.92
N GLU A 401 -15.26 27.17 -0.25
CA GLU A 401 -14.33 27.78 0.71
C GLU A 401 -13.53 28.91 0.06
N ARG A 402 -12.94 28.66 -1.12
CA ARG A 402 -12.20 29.68 -1.85
C ARG A 402 -13.05 30.91 -2.21
N ASN A 403 -14.30 30.71 -2.62
CA ASN A 403 -15.19 31.83 -2.94
C ASN A 403 -15.54 32.65 -1.68
N GLU A 404 -15.70 31.98 -0.53
CA GLU A 404 -15.93 32.65 0.76
C GLU A 404 -14.70 33.47 1.18
N GLU A 405 -13.49 32.95 1.01
CA GLU A 405 -12.23 33.68 1.25
C GLU A 405 -12.09 34.91 0.33
N LEU A 406 -12.35 34.75 -0.98
CA LEU A 406 -12.29 35.86 -1.93
C LEU A 406 -13.30 36.96 -1.58
N ASN A 407 -14.52 36.59 -1.20
CA ASN A 407 -15.55 37.54 -0.76
C ASN A 407 -15.16 38.24 0.54
N LEU A 408 -14.47 37.56 1.47
CA LEU A 408 -13.95 38.18 2.67
C LEU A 408 -12.84 39.20 2.35
N CYS A 409 -11.87 38.82 1.51
CA CYS A 409 -10.80 39.71 1.06
C CYS A 409 -11.35 40.96 0.35
N GLN A 410 -12.36 40.81 -0.52
CA GLN A 410 -13.02 41.94 -1.18
C GLN A 410 -13.71 42.88 -0.19
N ARG A 411 -14.39 42.34 0.84
CA ARG A 411 -15.01 43.16 1.89
C ARG A 411 -13.99 43.91 2.73
N LEU A 412 -12.87 43.28 3.07
CA LEU A 412 -11.80 43.92 3.84
C LEU A 412 -11.11 45.03 3.02
N LEU A 413 -10.84 44.78 1.74
CA LEU A 413 -10.25 45.79 0.85
C LEU A 413 -11.21 46.95 0.57
N GLY A 414 -12.50 46.67 0.39
CA GLY A 414 -13.53 47.68 0.18
C GLY A 414 -13.86 48.52 1.42
N ALA A 415 -13.47 48.10 2.61
CA ALA A 415 -13.61 48.87 3.85
C ALA A 415 -12.45 49.85 4.12
N HIS A 416 -11.38 49.78 3.31
CA HIS A 416 -10.18 50.62 3.43
C HIS A 416 -10.05 51.67 2.31
N ILE A 417 -11.06 51.79 1.46
CA ILE A 417 -11.24 52.86 0.46
C ILE A 417 -12.43 53.70 0.92
#